data_AF-A0A6H9L260-F1
#
_entry.id   AF-A0A6H9L260-F1
#
_cell.length_a   1.000
_cell.length_b   1.000
_cell.length_c   1.000
_cell.angle_alpha   90.00
_cell.angle_beta   90.00
_cell.angle_gamma   90.00
#
_symmetry.space_group_name_H-M   'P 1'
#
loop_
_entity.id
_entity.type
_entity.pdbx_description
1 polymer ?
#
loop_
_entity_poly.entity_id
_entity_poly.type
_entity_poly.pdbx_seq_one_letter_code
_entity_poly.pdbx_strand_id
1 'polypeptide(L)'
;MKNQIIHLTITLCLLLTAKIVCAQRAIHHPGGEHRLAELWNWAQKTAREGKKSSGFWIGYSFNRRMAENSWMGSFYSGKQKSVHQLCEVVYGITDDDPYNSDDSDISIKNLARHEIYHGKTGDRIGKDVEKEIAVMFYIERQNTGKFKLEKIKLSNLTLYMNLREAPVYWLGKINTDVSLNFLMKMFIENDETKIQKKLIHAISSHDRPQKVLPFLRKIILGQMKTDSKMRLRNKSRPQQKTITA
;
A
#
# COMPACT_ATOMS: atom_id res chain seq x y z
N MET A 1 -46.50 -22.78 -33.37
CA MET A 1 -45.54 -23.11 -32.28
C MET A 1 -44.08 -22.73 -32.58
N LYS A 2 -43.60 -22.76 -33.85
CA LYS A 2 -42.21 -22.38 -34.17
C LYS A 2 -41.83 -20.92 -33.82
N ASN A 3 -42.77 -19.98 -33.91
CA ASN A 3 -42.48 -18.56 -33.64
C ASN A 3 -42.37 -18.20 -32.14
N GLN A 4 -42.91 -19.02 -31.22
CA GLN A 4 -42.74 -18.77 -29.78
C GLN A 4 -41.40 -19.26 -29.23
N ILE A 5 -40.80 -20.27 -29.85
CA ILE A 5 -39.47 -20.77 -29.45
C ILE A 5 -38.40 -19.72 -29.77
N ILE A 6 -38.52 -18.98 -30.88
CA ILE A 6 -37.54 -17.97 -31.31
C ILE A 6 -37.48 -16.76 -30.35
N HIS A 7 -38.62 -16.32 -29.82
CA HIS A 7 -38.64 -15.20 -28.86
C HIS A 7 -38.10 -15.58 -27.47
N LEU A 8 -38.25 -16.85 -27.05
CA LEU A 8 -37.65 -17.31 -25.79
C LEU A 8 -36.11 -17.39 -25.87
N THR A 9 -35.55 -17.79 -27.02
CA THR A 9 -34.09 -17.86 -27.19
C THR A 9 -33.43 -16.48 -27.24
N ILE A 10 -34.08 -15.48 -27.85
CA ILE A 10 -33.53 -14.11 -27.91
C ILE A 10 -33.56 -13.44 -26.54
N THR A 11 -34.60 -13.70 -25.74
CA THR A 11 -34.68 -13.17 -24.36
C THR A 11 -33.68 -13.86 -23.42
N LEU A 12 -33.41 -15.15 -23.63
CA LEU A 12 -32.39 -15.89 -22.87
C LEU A 12 -30.96 -15.48 -23.25
N CYS A 13 -30.72 -15.04 -24.50
CA CYS A 13 -29.43 -14.47 -24.93
C CYS A 13 -29.16 -13.05 -24.41
N LEU A 14 -30.19 -12.27 -24.06
CA LEU A 14 -30.00 -10.96 -23.41
C LEU A 14 -29.72 -11.07 -21.90
N LEU A 15 -29.95 -12.24 -21.31
CA LEU A 15 -29.49 -12.61 -19.96
C LEU A 15 -28.10 -13.27 -19.95
N LEU A 16 -27.44 -13.41 -21.11
CA LEU A 16 -25.99 -13.65 -21.17
C LEU A 16 -25.26 -12.38 -20.75
N THR A 17 -25.15 -12.22 -19.44
CA THR A 17 -23.98 -11.70 -18.74
C THR A 17 -23.21 -10.65 -19.52
N ALA A 18 -23.65 -9.40 -19.43
CA ALA A 18 -22.70 -8.30 -19.38
C ALA A 18 -21.77 -8.58 -18.19
N LYS A 19 -20.73 -9.37 -18.42
CA LYS A 19 -19.51 -9.30 -17.63
C LYS A 19 -18.95 -7.93 -17.94
N ILE A 20 -19.53 -6.92 -17.30
CA ILE A 20 -18.92 -5.61 -17.20
C ILE A 20 -17.58 -5.94 -16.57
N VAL A 21 -16.53 -5.92 -17.41
CA VAL A 21 -15.16 -5.93 -16.96
C VAL A 21 -15.00 -4.59 -16.26
N CYS A 22 -15.48 -4.51 -15.03
CA CYS A 22 -15.21 -3.38 -14.17
C CYS A 22 -13.71 -3.43 -13.94
N ALA A 23 -12.99 -2.55 -14.62
CA ALA A 23 -11.63 -2.22 -14.27
C ALA A 23 -11.55 -2.08 -12.75
N GLN A 24 -10.56 -2.73 -12.14
CA GLN A 24 -10.39 -2.74 -10.69
C GLN A 24 -10.26 -1.29 -10.21
N ARG A 25 -11.29 -0.76 -9.54
CA ARG A 25 -11.31 0.61 -9.04
C ARG A 25 -11.20 0.62 -7.53
N ALA A 26 -10.43 1.56 -6.99
CA ALA A 26 -10.34 1.75 -5.56
C ALA A 26 -11.66 2.26 -4.98
N ILE A 27 -11.99 1.74 -3.80
CA ILE A 27 -13.11 2.17 -2.96
C ILE A 27 -12.58 3.23 -2.01
N HIS A 28 -13.17 4.42 -2.07
CA HIS A 28 -12.78 5.58 -1.26
C HIS A 28 -13.72 5.74 -0.07
N HIS A 29 -13.22 6.32 1.02
CA HIS A 29 -14.05 6.68 2.16
C HIS A 29 -15.07 7.77 1.75
N PRO A 30 -16.37 7.64 2.07
CA PRO A 30 -17.40 8.57 1.61
C PRO A 30 -17.44 9.93 2.35
N GLY A 31 -16.48 10.22 3.24
CA GLY A 31 -16.47 11.36 4.16
C GLY A 31 -15.14 12.10 4.22
N GLY A 32 -15.15 13.31 4.81
CA GLY A 32 -14.09 14.33 4.79
C GLY A 32 -12.80 14.05 5.58
N GLU A 33 -12.22 15.09 6.20
CA GLU A 33 -10.94 14.96 6.92
C GLU A 33 -11.08 14.06 8.17
N HIS A 34 -10.58 12.83 8.06
CA HIS A 34 -10.56 11.85 9.14
C HIS A 34 -9.14 11.52 9.56
N ARG A 35 -8.98 11.06 10.81
CA ARG A 35 -7.66 10.57 11.26
C ARG A 35 -7.33 9.27 10.54
N LEU A 36 -6.06 9.06 10.19
CA LEU A 36 -5.61 7.85 9.48
C LEU A 36 -6.06 6.55 10.17
N ALA A 37 -6.09 6.52 11.52
CA ALA A 37 -6.58 5.36 12.27
C ALA A 37 -8.08 5.07 12.06
N GLU A 38 -8.92 6.10 11.89
CA GLU A 38 -10.35 5.98 11.63
C GLU A 38 -10.58 5.45 10.21
N LEU A 39 -9.88 6.03 9.22
CA LEU A 39 -9.89 5.58 7.83
C LEU A 39 -9.44 4.12 7.71
N TRP A 40 -8.38 3.74 8.43
CA TRP A 40 -7.90 2.36 8.49
C TRP A 40 -8.96 1.40 9.06
N ASN A 41 -9.66 1.81 10.11
CA ASN A 41 -10.73 1.01 10.72
C ASN A 41 -11.94 0.88 9.79
N TRP A 42 -12.33 1.96 9.11
CA TRP A 42 -13.37 1.92 8.09
C TRP A 42 -13.03 0.94 6.97
N ALA A 43 -11.82 1.02 6.43
CA ALA A 43 -11.40 0.14 5.33
C ALA A 43 -11.42 -1.33 5.76
N GLN A 44 -10.93 -1.65 6.96
CA GLN A 44 -11.01 -3.00 7.50
C GLN A 44 -12.47 -3.47 7.71
N LYS A 45 -13.34 -2.62 8.24
CA LYS A 45 -14.75 -2.96 8.47
C LYS A 45 -15.46 -3.23 7.15
N THR A 46 -15.36 -2.29 6.21
CA THR A 46 -15.98 -2.39 4.87
C THR A 46 -15.48 -3.62 4.13
N ALA A 47 -14.18 -3.91 4.20
CA ALA A 47 -13.62 -5.09 3.55
C ALA A 47 -14.12 -6.42 4.12
N ARG A 48 -14.37 -6.49 5.44
CA ARG A 48 -14.87 -7.70 6.11
C ARG A 48 -16.34 -7.97 5.82
N GLU A 49 -17.12 -6.94 5.53
CA GLU A 49 -18.53 -7.06 5.13
C GLU A 49 -18.67 -7.60 3.69
N GLY A 50 -17.62 -7.46 2.86
CA GLY A 50 -17.57 -8.02 1.52
C GLY A 50 -17.50 -9.56 1.49
N LYS A 51 -18.42 -10.21 0.78
CA LYS A 51 -18.64 -11.67 0.89
C LYS A 51 -17.71 -12.59 0.08
N LYS A 52 -16.71 -12.12 -0.68
CA LYS A 52 -16.09 -12.96 -1.73
C LYS A 52 -14.57 -12.86 -1.96
N SER A 53 -13.79 -12.10 -1.19
CA SER A 53 -12.35 -12.00 -1.46
C SER A 53 -11.48 -12.86 -0.55
N SER A 54 -10.41 -13.42 -1.11
CA SER A 54 -9.33 -14.09 -0.37
C SER A 54 -8.46 -13.10 0.43
N GLY A 55 -8.61 -11.80 0.15
CA GLY A 55 -7.94 -10.71 0.82
C GLY A 55 -8.34 -9.38 0.20
N PHE A 56 -7.72 -8.31 0.69
CA PHE A 56 -7.93 -6.96 0.20
C PHE A 56 -6.70 -6.10 0.45
N TRP A 57 -6.60 -5.00 -0.30
CA TRP A 57 -5.60 -3.98 -0.10
C TRP A 57 -6.19 -2.80 0.66
N ILE A 58 -5.45 -2.28 1.63
CA ILE A 58 -5.65 -0.93 2.15
C ILE A 58 -4.46 -0.10 1.69
N GLY A 59 -4.70 1.07 1.12
CA GLY A 59 -3.66 1.93 0.58
C GLY A 59 -3.84 3.39 0.97
N TYR A 60 -2.75 4.10 1.15
CA TYR A 60 -2.75 5.56 1.23
C TYR A 60 -1.47 6.10 0.59
N SER A 61 -1.40 7.39 0.30
CA SER A 61 -0.18 8.03 -0.21
C SER A 61 0.38 9.11 0.70
N PHE A 62 1.65 9.46 0.51
CA PHE A 62 2.30 10.62 1.11
C PHE A 62 3.32 11.23 0.15
N ASN A 63 3.67 12.51 0.35
CA ASN A 63 4.71 13.16 -0.45
C ASN A 63 6.11 12.83 0.06
N ARG A 64 7.02 12.57 -0.87
CA ARG A 64 8.44 12.41 -0.63
C ARG A 64 9.25 13.23 -1.64
N ARG A 65 10.26 13.93 -1.17
CA ARG A 65 11.27 14.55 -2.02
C ARG A 65 12.29 13.50 -2.47
N MET A 66 12.52 13.42 -3.77
CA MET A 66 13.49 12.51 -4.39
C MET A 66 13.96 13.06 -5.73
N ALA A 67 15.08 12.55 -6.26
CA ALA A 67 15.55 12.95 -7.57
C ALA A 67 14.48 12.62 -8.65
N GLU A 68 14.39 13.47 -9.66
CA GLU A 68 13.45 13.35 -10.78
C GLU A 68 13.49 11.98 -11.46
N ASN A 69 14.68 11.38 -11.59
CA ASN A 69 14.89 10.07 -12.19
C ASN A 69 14.90 8.93 -11.16
N SER A 70 14.43 9.16 -9.94
CA SER A 70 14.32 8.13 -8.92
C SER A 70 12.88 7.64 -8.78
N TRP A 71 12.74 6.33 -8.58
CA TRP A 71 11.45 5.71 -8.30
C TRP A 71 11.57 4.74 -7.14
N MET A 72 10.43 4.47 -6.52
CA MET A 72 10.25 3.57 -5.40
C MET A 72 9.18 2.56 -5.77
N GLY A 73 9.54 1.30 -5.90
CA GLY A 73 8.60 0.24 -6.27
C GLY A 73 9.29 -0.94 -6.93
N SER A 74 8.50 -1.90 -7.39
CA SER A 74 8.98 -2.99 -8.24
C SER A 74 8.71 -2.64 -9.69
N PHE A 75 9.75 -2.60 -10.51
CA PHE A 75 9.60 -2.50 -11.95
C PHE A 75 9.18 -3.86 -12.49
N TYR A 76 8.02 -3.93 -13.12
CA TYR A 76 7.58 -5.11 -13.84
C TYR A 76 8.09 -5.00 -15.28
N SER A 77 9.19 -5.71 -15.59
CA SER A 77 9.65 -5.87 -16.97
C SER A 77 8.86 -7.01 -17.61
N GLY A 78 7.70 -6.73 -18.20
CA GLY A 78 6.99 -7.73 -18.96
C GLY A 78 5.59 -7.32 -19.36
N LYS A 79 5.16 -7.82 -20.53
CA LYS A 79 3.83 -7.70 -21.14
C LYS A 79 2.72 -8.40 -20.33
N GLN A 80 2.67 -8.25 -19.01
CA GLN A 80 1.55 -8.74 -18.21
C GLN A 80 0.37 -7.80 -18.43
N LYS A 81 -0.55 -8.22 -19.32
CA LYS A 81 -1.79 -7.53 -19.69
C LYS A 81 -2.76 -7.22 -18.52
N SER A 82 -2.44 -7.64 -17.29
CA SER A 82 -3.30 -7.50 -16.12
C SER A 82 -2.73 -6.60 -15.03
N VAL A 83 -1.66 -5.86 -15.31
CA VAL A 83 -1.09 -4.90 -14.34
C VAL A 83 -1.50 -3.50 -14.75
N HIS A 84 -2.21 -2.82 -13.86
CA HIS A 84 -2.59 -1.42 -14.01
C HIS A 84 -1.61 -0.52 -13.27
N GLN A 85 -1.46 0.72 -13.74
CA GLN A 85 -0.80 1.75 -12.95
C GLN A 85 -1.62 1.99 -11.68
N LEU A 86 -0.94 2.25 -10.56
CA LEU A 86 -1.66 2.43 -9.31
C LEU A 86 -2.55 3.71 -9.33
N CYS A 87 -2.15 4.77 -10.04
CA CYS A 87 -2.97 5.96 -10.27
C CYS A 87 -4.26 5.66 -11.07
N GLU A 88 -4.21 4.75 -12.05
CA GLU A 88 -5.39 4.32 -12.81
C GLU A 88 -6.40 3.63 -11.88
N VAL A 89 -5.92 2.72 -11.02
CA VAL A 89 -6.77 2.01 -10.05
C VAL A 89 -7.34 2.97 -9.01
N VAL A 90 -6.51 3.88 -8.50
CA VAL A 90 -6.85 4.76 -7.39
C VAL A 90 -7.72 5.93 -7.83
N TYR A 91 -7.33 6.63 -8.89
CA TYR A 91 -7.95 7.87 -9.34
C TYR A 91 -8.76 7.72 -10.63
N GLY A 92 -8.64 6.60 -11.34
CA GLY A 92 -9.28 6.42 -12.65
C GLY A 92 -8.63 7.25 -13.75
N ILE A 93 -7.38 7.67 -13.56
CA ILE A 93 -6.61 8.49 -14.50
C ILE A 93 -5.42 7.66 -14.96
N THR A 94 -5.25 7.55 -16.28
CA THR A 94 -4.03 7.02 -16.89
C THR A 94 -3.02 8.15 -16.99
N ASP A 95 -1.82 7.94 -16.47
CA ASP A 95 -0.70 8.84 -16.73
C ASP A 95 -0.01 8.41 -18.03
N ASP A 96 0.47 9.38 -18.81
CA ASP A 96 1.24 9.09 -20.01
C ASP A 96 2.46 8.28 -19.58
N ASP A 97 2.46 6.99 -19.93
CA ASP A 97 3.41 6.04 -19.39
C ASP A 97 4.83 6.49 -19.77
N PRO A 98 5.67 6.90 -18.80
CA PRO A 98 7.03 7.34 -19.10
C PRO A 98 7.89 6.19 -19.65
N TYR A 99 7.40 4.95 -19.60
CA TYR A 99 8.04 3.76 -20.16
C TYR A 99 7.60 3.44 -21.59
N ASN A 100 6.54 4.06 -22.11
CA ASN A 100 5.95 3.70 -23.40
C ASN A 100 6.46 4.54 -24.59
N SER A 101 7.68 5.09 -24.49
CA SER A 101 8.42 5.46 -25.70
C SER A 101 8.93 4.16 -26.33
N ASP A 102 8.60 3.91 -27.61
CA ASP A 102 8.94 2.72 -28.41
C ASP A 102 10.46 2.37 -28.51
N ASP A 103 11.32 3.03 -27.73
CA ASP A 103 12.79 2.95 -27.73
C ASP A 103 13.39 2.60 -26.34
N SER A 104 12.57 2.18 -25.36
CA SER A 104 12.90 2.27 -23.91
C SER A 104 13.40 1.01 -23.20
N ASP A 105 13.25 -0.19 -23.78
CA ASP A 105 13.53 -1.45 -23.04
C ASP A 105 15.02 -1.62 -22.69
N ILE A 106 15.90 -0.95 -23.44
CA ILE A 106 17.34 -0.91 -23.20
C ILE A 106 17.75 0.39 -22.47
N SER A 107 17.06 1.51 -22.68
CA SER A 107 17.53 2.82 -22.20
C SER A 107 17.36 3.00 -20.68
N ILE A 108 16.27 2.54 -20.06
CA ILE A 108 16.00 2.84 -18.64
C ILE A 108 16.71 1.88 -17.68
N LYS A 109 16.83 0.59 -18.04
CA LYS A 109 17.69 -0.35 -17.29
C LYS A 109 19.15 0.13 -17.32
N ASN A 110 19.57 0.71 -18.44
CA ASN A 110 20.89 1.32 -18.57
C ASN A 110 20.97 2.67 -17.85
N LEU A 111 19.92 3.51 -17.84
CA LEU A 111 19.89 4.79 -17.11
C LEU A 111 19.98 4.56 -15.60
N ALA A 112 19.16 3.67 -15.06
CA ALA A 112 19.18 3.30 -13.65
C ALA A 112 20.50 2.60 -13.25
N ARG A 113 21.08 1.76 -14.13
CA ARG A 113 22.42 1.18 -13.90
C ARG A 113 23.52 2.23 -13.98
N HIS A 114 23.42 3.19 -14.89
CA HIS A 114 24.42 4.24 -15.07
C HIS A 114 24.42 5.24 -13.91
N GLU A 115 23.26 5.58 -13.34
CA GLU A 115 23.15 6.43 -12.15
C GLU A 115 23.68 5.74 -10.88
N ILE A 116 23.48 4.42 -10.73
CA ILE A 116 23.98 3.66 -9.57
C ILE A 116 25.51 3.46 -9.60
N TYR A 117 26.12 3.36 -10.80
CA TYR A 117 27.55 3.07 -10.94
C TYR A 117 28.47 4.29 -11.04
N HIS A 118 27.98 5.47 -11.43
CA HIS A 118 28.82 6.68 -11.54
C HIS A 118 28.70 7.59 -10.31
N GLY A 119 29.19 7.10 -9.17
CA GLY A 119 29.33 7.86 -7.91
C GLY A 119 30.38 8.98 -7.92
N LYS A 120 30.60 9.66 -9.05
CA LYS A 120 31.54 10.80 -9.16
C LYS A 120 31.08 11.79 -10.23
N THR A 121 30.43 12.87 -9.79
CA THR A 121 30.57 14.28 -10.23
C THR A 121 29.33 15.04 -9.74
N GLY A 122 29.54 16.09 -8.95
CA GLY A 122 28.49 16.85 -8.26
C GLY A 122 27.58 17.70 -9.16
N ASP A 123 27.46 17.36 -10.44
CA ASP A 123 26.81 18.18 -11.47
C ASP A 123 25.57 17.49 -12.10
N ARG A 124 25.25 16.28 -11.66
CA ARG A 124 24.12 15.47 -12.17
C ARG A 124 23.22 14.90 -11.08
N ILE A 125 23.12 15.57 -9.93
CA ILE A 125 22.00 15.30 -9.02
C ILE A 125 20.77 15.85 -9.74
N GLY A 126 20.01 14.95 -10.39
CA GLY A 126 18.76 15.30 -11.05
C GLY A 126 17.90 16.13 -10.09
N LYS A 127 17.14 17.08 -10.66
CA LYS A 127 16.33 18.02 -9.89
C LYS A 127 15.52 17.27 -8.83
N ASP A 128 15.60 17.72 -7.58
CA ASP A 128 14.73 17.17 -6.54
C ASP A 128 13.29 17.57 -6.84
N VAL A 129 12.41 16.57 -6.89
CA VAL A 129 10.97 16.76 -7.10
C VAL A 129 10.20 16.09 -5.98
N GLU A 130 9.02 16.63 -5.67
CA GLU A 130 8.07 15.93 -4.81
C GLU A 130 7.35 14.86 -5.63
N LYS A 131 7.38 13.63 -5.14
CA LYS A 131 6.62 12.51 -5.70
C LYS A 131 5.65 11.94 -4.67
N GLU A 132 4.52 11.48 -5.16
CA GLU A 132 3.51 10.80 -4.35
C GLU A 132 3.84 9.30 -4.27
N ILE A 133 4.10 8.84 -3.04
CA ILE A 133 4.45 7.45 -2.73
C ILE A 133 3.28 6.79 -2.02
N ALA A 134 2.78 5.70 -2.58
CA ALA A 134 1.77 4.85 -1.98
C ALA A 134 2.37 3.83 -1.00
N VAL A 135 1.71 3.65 0.13
CA VAL A 135 1.93 2.55 1.08
C VAL A 135 0.73 1.61 1.00
N MET A 136 0.97 0.39 0.56
CA MET A 136 -0.07 -0.60 0.25
C MET A 136 0.05 -1.82 1.17
N PHE A 137 -1.04 -2.14 1.86
CA PHE A 137 -1.13 -3.23 2.83
C PHE A 137 -2.07 -4.31 2.32
N TYR A 138 -1.55 -5.50 2.04
CA TYR A 138 -2.37 -6.65 1.69
C TYR A 138 -2.74 -7.44 2.94
N ILE A 139 -4.04 -7.53 3.20
CA ILE A 139 -4.61 -8.26 4.31
C ILE A 139 -5.29 -9.50 3.73
N GLU A 140 -4.81 -10.67 4.13
CA GLU A 140 -5.28 -11.97 3.64
C GLU A 140 -6.25 -12.61 4.63
N ARG A 141 -7.31 -13.20 4.11
CA ARG A 141 -8.24 -14.03 4.88
C ARG A 141 -7.61 -15.40 5.10
N GLN A 142 -7.38 -15.75 6.35
CA GLN A 142 -6.86 -17.07 6.74
C GLN A 142 -8.00 -18.10 6.75
N ASN A 143 -7.65 -19.39 6.68
CA ASN A 143 -8.60 -20.50 6.76
C ASN A 143 -9.46 -20.47 8.05
N THR A 144 -8.95 -19.85 9.12
CA THR A 144 -9.67 -19.64 10.38
C THR A 144 -10.76 -18.55 10.31
N GLY A 145 -10.91 -17.89 9.16
CA GLY A 145 -11.78 -16.73 8.99
C GLY A 145 -11.19 -15.41 9.50
N LYS A 146 -10.05 -15.45 10.20
CA LYS A 146 -9.35 -14.25 10.66
C LYS A 146 -8.60 -13.57 9.51
N PHE A 147 -8.44 -12.26 9.61
CA PHE A 147 -7.66 -11.48 8.66
C PHE A 147 -6.27 -11.21 9.21
N LYS A 148 -5.24 -11.40 8.37
CA LYS A 148 -3.84 -11.23 8.74
C LYS A 148 -3.15 -10.31 7.73
N LEU A 149 -2.38 -9.35 8.22
CA LEU A 149 -1.50 -8.54 7.37
C LEU A 149 -0.39 -9.43 6.80
N GLU A 150 -0.36 -9.58 5.48
CA GLU A 150 0.61 -10.47 4.80
C GLU A 150 1.66 -9.68 4.03
N LYS A 151 1.29 -8.55 3.40
CA LYS A 151 2.23 -7.74 2.61
C LYS A 151 2.11 -6.26 2.91
N ILE A 152 3.26 -5.60 2.80
CA ILE A 152 3.38 -4.14 2.75
C ILE A 152 4.25 -3.86 1.53
N LYS A 153 3.79 -2.99 0.64
CA LYS A 153 4.51 -2.55 -0.55
C LYS A 153 4.53 -1.03 -0.59
N LEU A 154 5.66 -0.49 -1.04
CA LEU A 154 5.79 0.92 -1.39
C LEU A 154 5.82 1.02 -2.91
N SER A 155 5.13 2.01 -3.47
CA SER A 155 5.12 2.24 -4.91
C SER A 155 4.89 3.71 -5.21
N ASN A 156 5.55 4.29 -6.20
CA ASN A 156 5.02 5.48 -6.87
C ASN A 156 3.66 5.13 -7.48
N LEU A 157 2.76 6.12 -7.52
CA LEU A 157 1.44 5.92 -8.11
C LEU A 157 1.49 5.65 -9.63
N THR A 158 2.49 6.19 -10.31
CA THR A 158 2.69 6.00 -11.75
C THR A 158 3.25 4.61 -12.10
N LEU A 159 3.66 3.81 -11.11
CA LEU A 159 4.17 2.47 -11.35
C LEU A 159 3.05 1.43 -11.38
N TYR A 160 3.27 0.43 -12.23
CA TYR A 160 2.46 -0.77 -12.32
C TYR A 160 2.54 -1.61 -11.06
N MET A 161 1.37 -2.03 -10.55
CA MET A 161 1.30 -2.85 -9.35
C MET A 161 0.32 -4.02 -9.51
N ASN A 162 0.81 -5.25 -9.34
CA ASN A 162 -0.07 -6.41 -9.30
C ASN A 162 -0.85 -6.46 -7.97
N LEU A 163 -2.14 -6.14 -8.06
CA LEU A 163 -3.09 -6.11 -6.96
C LEU A 163 -3.90 -7.40 -6.82
N ARG A 164 -3.64 -8.42 -7.66
CA ARG A 164 -4.29 -9.74 -7.65
C ARG A 164 -5.82 -9.69 -7.75
N GLU A 165 -6.35 -8.68 -8.44
CA GLU A 165 -7.80 -8.43 -8.54
C GLU A 165 -8.51 -8.26 -7.18
N ALA A 166 -7.74 -8.08 -6.09
CA ALA A 166 -8.28 -7.94 -4.74
C ALA A 166 -8.80 -6.52 -4.51
N PRO A 167 -9.96 -6.32 -3.86
CA PRO A 167 -10.49 -4.98 -3.61
C PRO A 167 -9.45 -4.04 -2.99
N VAL A 168 -9.40 -2.80 -3.48
CA VAL A 168 -8.49 -1.77 -2.98
C VAL A 168 -9.31 -0.73 -2.23
N TYR A 169 -8.99 -0.52 -0.96
CA TYR A 169 -9.56 0.53 -0.13
C TYR A 169 -8.53 1.65 -0.02
N TRP A 170 -8.83 2.80 -0.62
CA TRP A 170 -7.92 3.94 -0.65
C TRP A 170 -8.31 4.96 0.41
N LEU A 171 -7.35 5.32 1.26
CA LEU A 171 -7.54 6.25 2.37
C LEU A 171 -7.21 7.69 1.98
N GLY A 172 -6.77 7.93 0.75
CA GLY A 172 -6.37 9.25 0.28
C GLY A 172 -4.90 9.59 0.56
N LYS A 173 -4.59 10.87 0.36
CA LYS A 173 -3.28 11.45 0.60
C LYS A 173 -3.14 11.86 2.06
N ILE A 174 -2.06 11.43 2.68
CA ILE A 174 -1.78 11.62 4.10
C ILE A 174 -0.49 12.42 4.28
N ASN A 175 -0.49 13.29 5.28
CA ASN A 175 0.72 14.01 5.67
C ASN A 175 1.85 13.02 6.03
N THR A 176 3.07 13.30 5.56
CA THR A 176 4.25 12.45 5.75
C THR A 176 4.53 12.10 7.21
N ASP A 177 4.32 13.04 8.15
CA ASP A 177 4.55 12.80 9.57
C ASP A 177 3.46 11.91 10.19
N VAL A 178 2.21 12.05 9.72
CA VAL A 178 1.09 11.21 10.14
C VAL A 178 1.31 9.77 9.66
N SER A 179 1.72 9.58 8.40
CA SER A 179 2.12 8.28 7.85
C SER A 179 3.23 7.64 8.66
N LEU A 180 4.31 8.39 8.94
CA LEU A 180 5.47 7.90 9.67
C LEU A 180 5.08 7.41 11.07
N ASN A 181 4.34 8.23 11.82
CA ASN A 181 3.89 7.89 13.17
C ASN A 181 2.97 6.66 13.17
N PHE A 182 2.10 6.53 12.17
CA PHE A 182 1.23 5.38 12.02
C PHE A 182 2.02 4.08 11.79
N LEU A 183 3.03 4.10 10.91
CA LEU A 183 3.89 2.95 10.66
C LEU A 183 4.74 2.56 11.88
N MET A 184 5.28 3.55 12.59
CA MET A 184 6.03 3.32 13.84
C MET A 184 5.15 2.66 14.90
N LYS A 185 3.91 3.12 15.04
CA LYS A 185 2.92 2.50 15.94
C LYS A 185 2.63 1.06 15.52
N MET A 186 2.37 0.82 14.23
CA MET A 186 2.11 -0.51 13.69
C MET A 186 3.29 -1.47 13.91
N PHE A 187 4.53 -0.98 13.85
CA PHE A 187 5.73 -1.76 14.16
C PHE A 187 5.78 -2.20 15.61
N ILE A 188 5.45 -1.29 16.54
CA ILE A 188 5.43 -1.58 17.98
C ILE A 188 4.33 -2.59 18.34
N GLU A 189 3.19 -2.53 17.64
CA GLU A 189 2.03 -3.38 17.90
C GLU A 189 2.10 -4.76 17.20
N ASN A 190 3.10 -4.99 16.34
CA ASN A 190 3.22 -6.22 15.57
C ASN A 190 4.48 -7.00 15.96
N ASP A 191 4.33 -8.24 16.41
CA ASP A 191 5.44 -9.12 16.82
C ASP A 191 6.00 -10.00 15.69
N GLU A 192 5.37 -9.98 14.51
CA GLU A 192 5.78 -10.84 13.40
C GLU A 192 7.01 -10.26 12.69
N THR A 193 8.16 -10.91 12.87
CA THR A 193 9.45 -10.49 12.30
C THR A 193 9.39 -10.19 10.80
N LYS A 194 8.62 -10.97 10.03
CA LYS A 194 8.47 -10.77 8.58
C LYS A 194 7.78 -9.44 8.26
N ILE A 195 6.76 -9.07 9.03
CA ILE A 195 6.02 -7.82 8.87
C ILE A 195 6.83 -6.64 9.42
N GLN A 196 7.47 -6.81 10.58
CA GLN A 196 8.39 -5.83 11.15
C GLN A 196 9.49 -5.42 10.16
N LYS A 197 10.11 -6.36 9.45
CA LYS A 197 11.09 -6.04 8.39
C LYS A 197 10.51 -5.16 7.29
N LYS A 198 9.28 -5.44 6.84
CA LYS A 198 8.60 -4.63 5.83
C LYS A 198 8.22 -3.24 6.35
N LEU A 199 7.82 -3.15 7.61
CA LEU A 199 7.54 -1.88 8.29
C LEU A 199 8.82 -1.03 8.45
N ILE A 200 9.95 -1.63 8.82
CA ILE A 200 11.24 -0.95 8.86
C ILE A 200 11.56 -0.33 7.50
N HIS A 201 11.39 -1.08 6.42
CA HIS A 201 11.61 -0.58 5.06
C HIS A 201 10.65 0.57 4.69
N ALA A 202 9.38 0.48 5.09
CA ALA A 202 8.42 1.56 4.88
C ALA A 202 8.78 2.83 5.68
N ILE A 203 9.17 2.66 6.94
CA ILE A 203 9.61 3.75 7.83
C ILE A 203 10.88 4.41 7.30
N SER A 204 11.89 3.64 6.88
CA SER A 204 13.15 4.16 6.34
C SER A 204 12.96 4.92 5.02
N SER A 205 11.82 4.73 4.36
CA SER A 205 11.48 5.42 3.11
C SER A 205 10.84 6.79 3.32
N HIS A 206 10.69 7.26 4.57
CA HIS A 206 10.22 8.62 4.84
C HIS A 206 11.40 9.58 4.88
N ASP A 207 11.26 10.72 4.21
CA ASP A 207 12.26 11.80 4.22
C ASP A 207 12.16 12.64 5.52
N ARG A 208 12.39 11.97 6.65
CA ARG A 208 12.33 12.53 8.00
C ARG A 208 13.46 11.98 8.86
N PRO A 209 14.74 12.23 8.51
CA PRO A 209 15.89 11.64 9.20
C PRO A 209 15.87 11.90 10.71
N GLN A 210 15.41 13.09 11.11
CA GLN A 210 15.27 13.52 12.51
C GLN A 210 14.38 12.58 13.36
N LYS A 211 13.40 11.91 12.73
CA LYS A 211 12.48 10.97 13.39
C LYS A 211 12.84 9.52 13.10
N VAL A 212 13.23 9.23 11.86
CA VAL A 212 13.55 7.88 11.38
C VAL A 212 14.81 7.35 12.05
N LEU A 213 15.93 8.09 12.07
CA LEU A 213 17.20 7.59 12.57
C LEU A 213 17.18 7.25 14.07
N PRO A 214 16.61 8.09 14.96
CA PRO A 214 16.46 7.71 16.37
C PRO A 214 15.62 6.45 16.56
N PHE A 215 14.55 6.29 15.78
CA PHE A 215 13.69 5.10 15.85
C PHE A 215 14.43 3.83 15.40
N LEU A 216 15.14 3.88 14.26
CA LEU A 216 15.93 2.75 13.78
C LEU A 216 17.07 2.39 14.73
N ARG A 217 17.72 3.39 15.34
CA ARG A 217 18.74 3.18 16.38
C ARG A 217 18.18 2.40 17.56
N LYS A 218 16.98 2.76 18.06
CA LYS A 218 16.32 2.02 19.15
C LYS A 218 16.01 0.57 18.78
N ILE A 219 15.66 0.30 17.51
CA ILE A 219 15.44 -1.07 17.02
C ILE A 219 16.74 -1.87 17.05
N ILE A 220 17.83 -1.32 16.51
CA ILE A 220 19.14 -1.98 16.44
C ILE A 220 19.68 -2.27 17.85
N LEU A 221 19.51 -1.33 18.78
CA LEU A 221 19.92 -1.50 20.17
C LEU A 221 18.98 -2.43 20.98
N GLY A 222 17.95 -3.01 20.36
CA GLY A 222 16.99 -3.89 21.02
C GLY A 222 16.07 -3.20 22.03
N GLN A 223 16.13 -1.88 22.15
CA GLN A 223 15.43 -1.08 23.16
C GLN A 223 13.90 -1.11 22.96
N MET A 224 13.43 -1.35 21.73
CA MET A 224 12.00 -1.41 21.42
C MET A 224 11.29 -2.67 21.98
N LYS A 225 12.01 -3.78 22.15
CA LYS A 225 11.46 -5.02 22.72
C LYS A 225 11.45 -5.00 24.26
N THR A 226 12.38 -4.27 24.85
CA THR A 226 12.49 -4.11 26.31
C THR A 226 11.36 -3.24 26.85
N ASP A 227 11.06 -2.13 26.15
CA ASP A 227 9.99 -1.20 26.55
C ASP A 227 8.59 -1.78 26.37
N SER A 228 8.36 -2.54 25.30
CA SER A 228 7.08 -3.22 25.04
C SER A 228 6.79 -4.33 26.05
N LYS A 229 7.79 -5.14 26.42
CA LYS A 229 7.66 -6.13 27.51
C LYS A 229 7.42 -5.49 28.88
N MET A 230 8.08 -4.36 29.21
CA MET A 230 7.80 -3.64 30.47
C MET A 230 6.38 -3.07 30.50
N ARG A 231 5.88 -2.53 29.38
CA ARG A 231 4.51 -2.01 29.28
C ARG A 231 3.44 -3.11 29.43
N LEU A 232 3.65 -4.28 28.84
CA LEU A 232 2.75 -5.43 29.00
C LEU A 232 2.77 -5.96 30.45
N ARG A 233 3.95 -6.01 31.10
CA ARG A 233 4.08 -6.46 32.50
C ARG A 233 3.39 -5.52 33.50
N ASN A 234 3.41 -4.21 33.25
CA ASN A 234 2.73 -3.22 34.12
C ASN A 234 1.21 -3.18 33.92
N LYS A 235 0.70 -3.54 32.74
CA LYS A 235 -0.75 -3.58 32.47
C LYS A 235 -1.45 -4.80 33.07
N SER A 236 -0.69 -5.85 33.41
CA SER A 236 -1.19 -7.11 34.00
C SER A 236 -1.20 -7.13 35.53
N ARG A 237 -0.75 -6.06 36.21
CA ARG A 237 -0.94 -5.94 37.66
C ARG A 237 -2.36 -5.42 37.90
N PRO A 238 -3.26 -6.21 38.53
CA PRO A 238 -4.52 -5.66 39.01
C PRO A 238 -4.17 -4.54 39.99
N GLN A 239 -4.77 -3.36 39.81
CA GLN A 239 -4.73 -2.34 40.85
C GLN A 239 -5.34 -2.97 42.10
N GLN A 240 -4.51 -3.32 43.08
CA GLN A 240 -4.96 -3.66 44.41
C GLN A 240 -5.68 -2.40 44.92
N LYS A 241 -7.01 -2.45 44.89
CA LYS A 241 -7.85 -1.46 45.54
C LYS A 241 -7.42 -1.44 47.00
N THR A 242 -6.80 -0.35 47.40
CA THR A 242 -6.57 -0.03 48.81
C THR A 242 -7.95 0.09 49.44
N ILE A 243 -8.37 -0.94 50.17
CA ILE A 243 -9.53 -0.87 51.05
C ILE A 243 -9.00 -0.16 52.30
N THR A 244 -9.22 1.16 52.37
CA THR A 244 -9.14 1.89 53.63
C THR A 244 -10.42 1.58 54.41
N ALA A 245 -10.23 1.04 55.61
CA ALA A 245 -11.25 0.86 56.64
C ALA A 245 -11.63 2.20 57.29
#